data_AF-A0A558BVV3-F1
#
_entry.id   AF-A0A558BVV3-F1
#
_cell.length_a   1.000
_cell.length_b   1.000
_cell.length_c   1.000
_cell.angle_alpha   90.00
_cell.angle_beta   90.00
_cell.angle_gamma   90.00
#
_symmetry.space_group_name_H-M   'P 1'
#
loop_
_entity.id
_entity.type
_entity.pdbx_description
1 polymer ?
#
loop_
_entity_poly.entity_id
_entity_poly.type
_entity_poly.pdbx_seq_one_letter_code
_entity_poly.pdbx_strand_id
1 'polypeptide(L)'
;MTQLLTSPLAVQQLAVVLRAKRILHEAAEVAAGRLVAIRYIGPDGESYCLYPARVAAHARRLLGTPTLPGDGLALAFTTQGSTDTQHYEVEAVLNALLSLRAHQLAARRHTQRRLARNTAKIARLRAGREVASA
;
A
#
# COMPACT_ATOMS: atom_id res chain seq x y z
N MET A 1 26.06 7.74 -19.81
CA MET A 1 25.56 8.05 -18.44
C MET A 1 25.20 6.75 -17.69
N THR A 2 26.13 5.78 -17.65
CA THR A 2 25.80 4.36 -17.36
C THR A 2 26.74 3.73 -16.33
N GLN A 3 27.35 4.54 -15.47
CA GLN A 3 28.32 4.08 -14.45
C GLN A 3 27.96 4.47 -13.01
N LEU A 4 26.78 5.05 -12.75
CA LEU A 4 26.42 5.57 -11.42
C LEU A 4 25.85 4.55 -10.43
N LEU A 5 25.78 3.26 -10.77
CA LEU A 5 25.14 2.22 -9.93
C LEU A 5 26.05 1.03 -9.57
N THR A 6 27.36 1.25 -9.45
CA THR A 6 28.30 0.21 -8.96
C THR A 6 28.73 0.39 -7.51
N SER A 7 28.56 1.59 -6.94
CA SER A 7 28.87 1.83 -5.52
C SER A 7 27.68 1.47 -4.62
N PRO A 8 27.86 0.61 -3.58
CA PRO A 8 26.81 0.28 -2.63
C PRO A 8 26.26 1.53 -1.90
N LEU A 9 27.10 2.55 -1.71
CA LEU A 9 26.69 3.83 -1.14
C LEU A 9 25.73 4.59 -2.07
N ALA A 10 26.01 4.61 -3.37
CA ALA A 10 25.15 5.26 -4.37
C ALA A 10 23.78 4.57 -4.46
N VAL A 11 23.75 3.23 -4.35
CA VAL A 11 22.51 2.45 -4.30
C VAL A 11 21.70 2.77 -3.04
N GLN A 12 22.35 2.87 -1.88
CA GLN A 12 21.68 3.25 -0.63
C GLN A 12 21.11 4.67 -0.68
N GLN A 13 21.88 5.65 -1.15
CA GLN A 13 21.43 7.03 -1.30
C GLN A 13 20.22 7.12 -2.24
N LEU A 14 20.26 6.41 -3.38
CA LEU A 14 19.13 6.35 -4.30
C LEU A 14 17.90 5.72 -3.64
N ALA A 15 18.06 4.65 -2.87
CA ALA A 15 16.97 4.00 -2.15
C ALA A 15 16.30 4.96 -1.14
N VAL A 16 17.09 5.77 -0.42
CA VAL A 16 16.57 6.81 0.49
C VAL A 16 15.77 7.85 -0.28
N VAL A 17 16.29 8.38 -1.39
CA VAL A 17 15.59 9.38 -2.21
C VAL A 17 14.28 8.83 -2.77
N LEU A 18 14.29 7.59 -3.29
CA LEU A 18 13.09 6.94 -3.81
C LEU A 18 12.05 6.71 -2.71
N ARG A 19 12.48 6.34 -1.49
CA ARG A 19 11.60 6.21 -0.33
C ARG A 19 10.98 7.55 0.06
N ALA A 20 11.78 8.62 0.12
CA ALA A 20 11.30 9.97 0.43
C ALA A 20 10.27 10.46 -0.60
N LYS A 21 10.56 10.28 -1.91
CA LYS A 21 9.61 10.60 -2.98
C LYS A 21 8.31 9.81 -2.86
N ARG A 22 8.39 8.53 -2.50
CA ARG A 22 7.22 7.69 -2.29
C ARG A 22 6.35 8.21 -1.14
N ILE A 23 6.94 8.57 -0.01
CA ILE A 23 6.23 9.10 1.15
C ILE A 23 5.53 10.42 0.79
N LEU A 24 6.23 11.34 0.12
CA LEU A 24 5.65 12.61 -0.32
C LEU A 24 4.47 12.40 -1.28
N HIS A 25 4.62 11.45 -2.21
CA HIS A 25 3.53 11.09 -3.12
C HIS A 25 2.34 10.49 -2.37
N GLU A 26 2.56 9.52 -1.48
CA GLU A 26 1.52 8.91 -0.65
C GLU A 26 0.77 9.98 0.17
N ALA A 27 1.49 10.92 0.79
CA ALA A 27 0.89 12.02 1.54
C ALA A 27 0.04 12.93 0.64
N ALA A 28 0.52 13.28 -0.56
CA ALA A 28 -0.25 14.07 -1.53
C ALA A 28 -1.51 13.34 -2.01
N GLU A 29 -1.44 12.02 -2.20
CA GLU A 29 -2.58 11.19 -2.57
C GLU A 29 -3.63 11.11 -1.45
N VAL A 30 -3.21 11.06 -0.18
CA VAL A 30 -4.10 11.14 0.98
C VAL A 30 -4.75 12.52 1.09
N ALA A 31 -3.96 13.59 0.91
CA ALA A 31 -4.47 14.97 0.89
C ALA A 31 -5.49 15.19 -0.23
N ALA A 32 -5.27 14.57 -1.39
CA ALA A 32 -6.21 14.60 -2.51
C ALA A 32 -7.43 13.66 -2.33
N GLY A 33 -7.49 12.85 -1.26
CA GLY A 33 -8.58 11.90 -1.01
C GLY A 33 -8.59 10.66 -1.90
N ARG A 34 -7.52 10.41 -2.65
CA ARG A 34 -7.39 9.20 -3.49
C ARG A 34 -6.96 7.98 -2.67
N LEU A 35 -6.11 8.22 -1.67
CA LEU A 35 -5.75 7.24 -0.66
C LEU A 35 -6.39 7.59 0.68
N VAL A 36 -6.66 6.54 1.46
CA VAL A 36 -7.11 6.62 2.85
C VAL A 36 -6.10 5.86 3.68
N ALA A 37 -5.60 6.52 4.71
CA ALA A 37 -4.79 5.90 5.74
C ALA A 37 -5.73 5.25 6.76
N ILE A 38 -5.59 3.95 6.94
CA ILE A 38 -6.31 3.19 7.95
C ILE A 38 -5.32 2.78 9.02
N ARG A 39 -5.57 3.23 10.25
CA ARG A 39 -4.80 2.87 11.43
C ARG A 39 -5.66 2.05 12.38
N TYR A 40 -5.17 0.86 12.71
CA TYR A 40 -5.71 0.00 13.76
C TYR A 40 -4.96 0.29 15.06
N ILE A 41 -5.70 0.51 16.15
CA ILE A 41 -5.16 0.77 17.48
C ILE A 41 -5.60 -0.39 18.36
N GLY A 42 -4.71 -1.36 18.54
CA GLY A 42 -4.95 -2.56 19.35
C GLY A 42 -4.07 -2.61 20.59
N PRO A 43 -4.28 -3.62 21.47
CA PRO A 43 -3.49 -3.79 22.69
C PRO A 43 -2.01 -4.07 22.40
N ASP A 44 -1.70 -4.72 21.27
CA ASP A 44 -0.33 -5.04 20.83
C ASP A 44 0.36 -3.89 20.08
N GLY A 45 -0.31 -2.73 19.97
CA GLY A 45 0.20 -1.53 19.31
C GLY A 45 -0.61 -1.10 18.08
N GLU A 46 -0.03 -0.16 17.33
CA GLU A 46 -0.68 0.46 16.17
C GLU A 46 -0.20 -0.14 14.86
N SER A 47 -1.14 -0.43 13.95
CA SER A 47 -0.84 -0.85 12.57
C SER A 47 -1.38 0.16 11.57
N TYR A 48 -0.54 0.58 10.62
CA TYR A 48 -0.86 1.59 9.61
C TYR A 48 -0.79 1.01 8.20
N CYS A 49 -1.84 1.22 7.40
CA CYS A 49 -1.87 0.83 5.99
C CYS A 49 -2.59 1.87 5.12
N LEU A 50 -2.12 2.03 3.89
CA LEU A 50 -2.73 2.89 2.88
C LEU A 50 -3.58 2.07 1.90
N TYR A 51 -4.79 2.53 1.63
CA TYR A 51 -5.71 1.90 0.70
C TYR A 51 -6.34 2.93 -0.24
N PRO A 52 -6.69 2.55 -1.48
CA PRO A 52 -7.52 3.38 -2.34
C PRO A 52 -8.86 3.71 -1.67
N ALA A 53 -9.36 4.93 -1.87
CA ALA A 53 -10.60 5.41 -1.23
C ALA A 53 -11.79 4.44 -1.42
N ARG A 54 -11.95 3.87 -2.62
CA ARG A 54 -13.00 2.87 -2.90
C ARG A 54 -12.91 1.61 -2.04
N VAL A 55 -11.69 1.17 -1.73
CA VAL A 55 -11.43 -0.04 -0.92
C VAL A 55 -11.68 0.28 0.56
N ALA A 56 -11.21 1.44 1.01
CA ALA A 56 -11.48 1.92 2.36
C ALA A 56 -12.97 2.14 2.61
N ALA A 57 -13.70 2.68 1.62
CA ALA A 57 -15.16 2.84 1.70
C ALA A 57 -15.88 1.50 1.79
N HIS A 58 -15.43 0.48 1.05
CA HIS A 58 -15.97 -0.87 1.17
C HIS A 58 -15.72 -1.45 2.56
N ALA A 59 -14.49 -1.35 3.09
CA ALA A 59 -14.17 -1.80 4.43
C ALA A 59 -15.01 -1.09 5.50
N ARG A 60 -15.22 0.23 5.37
CA ARG A 60 -16.11 0.99 6.26
C ARG A 60 -17.55 0.48 6.29
N ARG A 61 -18.09 0.06 5.14
CA ARG A 61 -19.44 -0.53 5.09
C ARG A 61 -19.54 -1.84 5.86
N LEU A 62 -18.46 -2.63 5.91
CA LEU A 62 -18.42 -3.87 6.67
C LEU A 62 -18.36 -3.65 8.19
N LEU A 63 -17.84 -2.49 8.63
CA LEU A 63 -17.77 -2.14 10.04
C LEU A 63 -19.14 -1.83 10.66
N GLY A 64 -20.10 -1.39 9.85
CA GLY A 64 -21.44 -1.05 10.32
C GLY A 64 -21.45 0.18 11.22
N THR A 65 -22.17 0.09 12.34
CA THR A 65 -22.38 1.20 13.28
C THR A 65 -21.27 1.24 14.32
N PRO A 66 -20.72 2.42 14.66
CA PRO A 66 -19.77 2.56 15.74
C PRO A 66 -20.36 2.16 17.10
N THR A 67 -19.52 1.61 17.97
CA THR A 67 -19.86 1.25 19.35
C THR A 67 -19.29 2.25 20.35
N LEU A 68 -19.67 2.11 21.62
CA LEU A 68 -19.10 2.89 22.70
C LEU A 68 -17.62 2.51 22.93
N PRO A 69 -16.78 3.46 23.38
CA PRO A 69 -15.42 3.15 23.79
C PRO A 69 -15.41 2.09 24.89
N GLY A 70 -14.61 1.03 24.73
CA GLY A 70 -14.46 -0.07 25.70
C GLY A 70 -15.04 -1.41 25.24
N ASP A 71 -16.05 -1.40 24.37
CA ASP A 71 -16.73 -2.63 23.90
C ASP A 71 -16.17 -3.17 22.57
N GLY A 72 -15.03 -2.65 22.10
CA GLY A 72 -14.52 -3.02 20.78
C GLY A 72 -13.12 -2.52 20.47
N LEU A 73 -12.80 -2.48 19.17
CA LEU A 73 -11.49 -2.10 18.65
C LEU A 73 -11.54 -0.73 17.96
N ALA A 74 -10.54 0.10 18.23
CA ALA A 74 -10.43 1.42 17.65
C ALA A 74 -9.78 1.39 16.26
N LEU A 75 -10.44 2.04 15.30
CA LEU A 75 -9.94 2.28 13.96
C LEU A 75 -9.96 3.78 13.65
N ALA A 76 -8.85 4.29 13.13
CA ALA A 76 -8.73 5.65 12.63
C ALA A 76 -8.62 5.68 11.11
N PHE A 77 -9.45 6.50 10.48
CA PHE A 77 -9.47 6.74 9.03
C PHE A 77 -9.01 8.16 8.75
N THR A 78 -7.90 8.29 8.05
CA THR A 78 -7.33 9.59 7.67
C THR A 78 -7.48 9.82 6.17
N THR A 79 -8.15 10.90 5.79
CA THR A 79 -8.34 11.33 4.40
C THR A 79 -8.53 12.84 4.33
N GLN A 80 -7.99 13.50 3.31
CA GLN A 80 -8.18 14.95 3.06
C GLN A 80 -7.88 15.83 4.30
N GLY A 81 -6.86 15.47 5.09
CA GLY A 81 -6.47 16.21 6.29
C GLY A 81 -7.37 15.98 7.52
N SER A 82 -8.45 15.20 7.39
CA SER A 82 -9.29 14.79 8.51
C SER A 82 -8.93 13.40 8.99
N THR A 83 -9.02 13.17 10.31
CA THR A 83 -8.89 11.84 10.93
C THR A 83 -10.12 11.56 11.78
N ASP A 84 -10.82 10.49 11.44
CA ASP A 84 -12.01 10.02 12.15
C ASP A 84 -11.68 8.71 12.87
N THR A 85 -11.78 8.71 14.20
CA THR A 85 -11.43 7.56 15.05
C THR A 85 -12.67 7.08 15.78
N GLN A 86 -13.02 5.81 15.57
CA GLN A 86 -14.24 5.20 16.07
C GLN A 86 -13.96 3.79 16.59
N HIS A 87 -14.80 3.33 17.51
CA HIS A 87 -14.77 1.95 18.01
C HIS A 87 -15.81 1.13 17.28
N TYR A 88 -15.47 -0.13 17.02
CA TYR A 88 -16.36 -1.08 16.37
C TYR A 88 -16.24 -2.45 17.03
N GLU A 89 -17.30 -3.24 16.90
CA GLU A 89 -17.31 -4.65 17.30
C GLU A 89 -16.13 -5.43 16.73
N VAL A 90 -15.55 -6.31 17.54
CA VAL A 90 -14.35 -7.08 17.17
C VAL A 90 -14.59 -7.88 15.89
N GLU A 91 -15.75 -8.52 15.76
CA GLU A 91 -16.11 -9.31 14.58
C GLU A 91 -16.20 -8.45 13.31
N ALA A 92 -16.80 -7.26 13.42
CA ALA A 92 -16.90 -6.32 12.31
C ALA A 92 -15.51 -5.83 11.86
N VAL A 93 -14.63 -5.53 12.82
CA VAL A 93 -13.23 -5.17 12.54
C VAL A 93 -12.49 -6.30 11.85
N LEU A 94 -12.62 -7.55 12.32
CA LEU A 94 -11.99 -8.71 11.70
C LEU A 94 -12.46 -8.89 10.26
N ASN A 95 -13.76 -8.78 9.99
CA ASN A 95 -14.32 -8.88 8.64
C ASN A 95 -13.76 -7.79 7.71
N ALA A 96 -13.69 -6.54 8.18
CA ALA A 96 -13.11 -5.44 7.43
C ALA A 96 -11.61 -5.68 7.14
N LEU A 97 -10.84 -6.12 8.13
CA LEU A 97 -9.40 -6.41 7.98
C LEU A 97 -9.14 -7.56 7.01
N LEU A 98 -9.96 -8.62 7.03
CA LEU A 98 -9.87 -9.72 6.07
C LEU A 98 -10.14 -9.25 4.63
N SER A 99 -11.13 -8.38 4.43
CA SER A 99 -11.42 -7.78 3.12
C SER A 99 -10.26 -6.92 2.61
N LEU A 100 -9.71 -6.07 3.49
CA LEU A 100 -8.53 -5.27 3.19
C LEU A 100 -7.32 -6.14 2.84
N ARG A 101 -7.09 -7.23 3.59
CA ARG A 101 -6.00 -8.17 3.33
C ARG A 101 -6.16 -8.89 2.00
N ALA A 102 -7.38 -9.29 1.64
CA ALA A 102 -7.66 -9.90 0.34
C ALA A 102 -7.31 -8.93 -0.80
N HIS A 103 -7.61 -7.64 -0.64
CA HIS A 103 -7.21 -6.62 -1.61
C HIS A 103 -5.68 -6.51 -1.75
N GLN A 104 -4.94 -6.48 -0.63
CA GLN A 104 -3.47 -6.42 -0.66
C GLN A 104 -2.87 -7.63 -1.40
N LEU A 105 -3.38 -8.83 -1.13
CA LEU A 105 -2.92 -10.06 -1.79
C LEU A 105 -3.19 -10.02 -3.30
N ALA A 106 -4.38 -9.56 -3.71
CA ALA A 106 -4.72 -9.40 -5.12
C ALA A 106 -3.79 -8.40 -5.83
N ALA A 107 -3.54 -7.24 -5.20
CA ALA A 107 -2.64 -6.21 -5.73
C ALA A 107 -1.18 -6.73 -5.86
N ARG A 108 -0.71 -7.50 -4.87
CA ARG A 108 0.61 -8.13 -4.89
C ARG A 108 0.74 -9.13 -6.04
N ARG A 109 -0.26 -10.02 -6.21
CA ARG A 109 -0.29 -11.00 -7.31
C ARG A 109 -0.29 -10.31 -8.67
N HIS A 110 -1.08 -9.25 -8.84
CA HIS A 110 -1.10 -8.47 -10.07
C HIS A 110 0.28 -7.86 -10.38
N THR A 111 0.93 -7.27 -9.38
CA THR A 111 2.27 -6.69 -9.50
C THR A 111 3.31 -7.76 -9.88
N GLN A 112 3.30 -8.92 -9.23
CA GLN A 112 4.18 -10.05 -9.56
C GLN A 112 4.00 -10.51 -11.01
N ARG A 113 2.75 -10.67 -11.47
CA ARG A 113 2.47 -11.02 -12.87
C ARG A 113 2.96 -9.96 -13.86
N ARG A 114 2.87 -8.68 -13.51
CA ARG A 114 3.40 -7.58 -14.35
C ARG A 114 4.92 -7.64 -14.43
N LEU A 115 5.60 -7.86 -13.31
CA LEU A 115 7.05 -8.00 -13.27
C LEU A 115 7.50 -9.20 -14.11
N ALA A 116 6.89 -10.37 -13.93
CA ALA A 116 7.20 -11.56 -14.72
C ALA A 116 7.08 -11.31 -16.24
N ARG A 117 6.01 -10.64 -16.67
CA ARG A 117 5.81 -10.24 -18.09
C ARG A 117 6.90 -9.29 -18.59
N ASN A 118 7.23 -8.27 -17.80
CA ASN A 118 8.28 -7.31 -18.18
C ASN A 118 9.65 -7.97 -18.25
N THR A 119 9.98 -8.84 -17.29
CA THR A 119 11.23 -9.62 -17.29
C THR A 119 11.32 -10.52 -18.53
N ALA A 120 10.25 -11.23 -18.87
CA ALA A 120 10.20 -12.05 -20.08
C ALA A 120 10.37 -11.21 -21.35
N LYS A 121 9.76 -10.01 -21.42
CA LYS A 121 9.93 -9.08 -22.55
C LYS A 121 11.38 -8.61 -22.68
N ILE A 122 12.04 -8.25 -21.58
CA ILE A 122 13.44 -7.82 -21.57
C ILE A 122 14.34 -8.97 -22.03
N ALA A 123 14.13 -10.18 -21.52
CA ALA A 123 14.90 -11.36 -21.93
C ALA A 123 14.80 -11.61 -23.44
N ARG A 124 13.59 -11.55 -24.02
CA ARG A 124 13.37 -11.69 -25.47
C ARG A 124 14.08 -10.60 -26.29
N LEU A 125 14.00 -9.34 -25.84
CA LEU A 125 14.67 -8.22 -26.53
C LEU A 125 16.20 -8.33 -26.50
N ARG A 126 16.79 -8.90 -25.44
CA ARG A 126 18.22 -9.15 -25.36
C ARG A 126 18.65 -10.28 -26.30
N ALA A 127 17.95 -11.41 -26.26
CA ALA A 127 18.22 -12.53 -27.15
C ALA A 127 18.11 -12.14 -28.63
N GLY A 128 17.09 -11.35 -29.01
CA GLY A 128 16.93 -10.87 -30.38
C GLY A 128 18.01 -9.88 -30.83
N ARG A 129 18.62 -9.12 -29.91
CA ARG A 129 19.75 -8.24 -30.23
C ARG A 129 21.06 -9.01 -30.41
N GLU A 130 21.29 -10.03 -29.59
CA GLU A 130 22.47 -10.91 -29.71
C GLU A 130 22.47 -11.67 -31.04
N VAL A 131 21.28 -12.13 -31.50
CA VAL A 131 21.12 -12.78 -32.81
C VAL A 131 21.28 -11.81 -33.98
N ALA A 132 20.91 -10.53 -33.82
CA ALA A 132 21.08 -9.52 -34.87
C ALA A 132 22.50 -8.95 -34.96
N SER A 133 23.34 -9.21 -33.96
CA SER A 133 24.75 -8.79 -33.90
C SER A 133 25.75 -9.90 -34.22
N ALA A 134 25.27 -11.11 -34.48
CA ALA A 134 26.05 -12.28 -34.89
C ALA A 134 25.87 -12.53 -36.39
#